data_AF-A0A066RHB0-F1
#
_entry.id   AF-A0A066RHB0-F1
#
_cell.length_a   1.000
_cell.length_b   1.000
_cell.length_c   1.000
_cell.angle_alpha   90.00
_cell.angle_beta   90.00
_cell.angle_gamma   90.00
#
_symmetry.space_group_name_H-M   'P 1'
#
loop_
_entity.id
_entity.type
_entity.pdbx_description
1 polymer ?
#
loop_
_entity_poly.entity_id
_entity_poly.type
_entity_poly.pdbx_seq_one_letter_code
_entity_poly.pdbx_strand_id
1 'polypeptide(L)'
;MSMISRIWAAVKNKPLASAPNTPGNQSGQQHSDKGHIADPERSVQYLYDMMQCDPNLRAAIITLRHMDKIDPRVKKIHRRIARDATKGGLKLHWIGKENQRVNKQWQQFITRLQLNNRAKLMSDAGGLAKEGNLPLQWVVNEAMQVTNAIRMPTETIIPIVDTTGRFKDPKRAFRQIDPITWQELCTFPLWQLTVSRLDPDNFDDMGCMGRPYLDANRTIWQKLVMTEEDLVIRRRTRAPQKLAHSLDGADKAALDEYRERVEGQSGEIATDFYGNKLSVTAVSGDANMDQIADISLLVDAFFSGAPAPKGLFGYVDGMARDILDDLKQDYYEEIDALQDALAYAYQDGFKLQLLLAGLNPDSYQFQVQFVERMTDTKNQRADLALKYQALGMPRKLAWESAGVDVQRAESMREEEANSRDPYPDPHLPQSGKPDVSITPGNQPKGESATSITNG
;
A
#
# COMPACT_ATOMS: atom_id res chain seq x y z
N MET A 1 -12.96 0.18 -63.11
CA MET A 1 -12.27 0.15 -61.81
C MET A 1 -13.32 0.05 -60.71
N SER A 2 -13.49 -1.13 -60.14
CA SER A 2 -14.74 -1.59 -59.53
C SER A 2 -15.01 -1.02 -58.13
N MET A 3 -16.29 -0.97 -57.77
CA MET A 3 -16.84 -0.57 -56.47
C MET A 3 -16.15 -1.25 -55.26
N ILE A 4 -15.47 -2.37 -55.48
CA ILE A 4 -14.73 -3.15 -54.48
C ILE A 4 -13.49 -2.40 -53.98
N SER A 5 -12.83 -1.56 -54.80
CA SER A 5 -11.67 -0.78 -54.34
C SER A 5 -12.06 0.37 -53.40
N ARG A 6 -13.29 0.90 -53.53
CA ARG A 6 -13.83 1.92 -52.61
C ARG A 6 -14.27 1.33 -51.28
N ILE A 7 -14.80 0.11 -51.28
CA ILE A 7 -15.15 -0.61 -50.04
C ILE A 7 -13.88 -1.00 -49.26
N TRP A 8 -12.81 -1.42 -49.96
CA TRP A 8 -11.52 -1.72 -49.34
C TRP A 8 -10.81 -0.47 -48.77
N ALA A 9 -10.98 0.70 -49.38
CA ALA A 9 -10.46 1.96 -48.85
C ALA A 9 -11.24 2.45 -47.60
N ALA A 10 -12.54 2.15 -47.51
CA ALA A 10 -13.38 2.52 -46.38
C ALA A 10 -13.14 1.64 -45.13
N VAL A 11 -12.59 0.43 -45.30
CA VAL A 11 -12.26 -0.49 -44.18
C VAL A 11 -10.85 -0.24 -43.63
N LYS A 12 -9.92 0.31 -44.43
CA LYS A 12 -8.53 0.57 -44.00
C LYS A 12 -8.36 1.82 -43.12
N ASN A 13 -9.34 2.73 -43.13
CA ASN A 13 -9.27 4.05 -42.48
C ASN A 13 -10.21 4.23 -41.28
N LYS A 14 -10.73 3.15 -40.70
CA LYS A 14 -11.32 3.25 -39.35
C LYS A 14 -10.18 3.12 -38.34
N PRO A 15 -9.80 4.18 -37.59
CA PRO A 15 -8.98 3.97 -36.42
C PRO A 15 -9.72 2.97 -35.53
N LEU A 16 -9.04 1.86 -35.22
CA LEU A 16 -9.50 0.92 -34.22
C LEU A 16 -9.85 1.71 -32.96
N ALA A 17 -11.02 1.43 -32.36
CA ALA A 17 -11.42 2.04 -31.10
C ALA A 17 -10.32 1.76 -30.08
N SER A 18 -9.50 2.77 -29.82
CA SER A 18 -8.50 2.76 -28.77
C SER A 18 -9.23 2.60 -27.45
N ALA A 19 -9.07 1.46 -26.79
CA ALA A 19 -9.33 1.34 -25.37
C ALA A 19 -8.40 2.33 -24.62
N PRO A 20 -8.84 2.85 -23.47
CA PRO A 20 -8.61 4.24 -23.06
C PRO A 20 -7.12 4.50 -22.82
N ASN A 21 -6.49 5.16 -23.79
CA ASN A 21 -5.55 6.22 -23.44
C ASN A 21 -6.31 7.16 -22.49
N THR A 22 -5.70 7.50 -21.36
CA THR A 22 -6.20 8.45 -20.37
C THR A 22 -7.14 9.45 -21.04
N PRO A 23 -8.46 9.41 -20.79
CA PRO A 23 -9.46 10.16 -21.56
C PRO A 23 -9.44 11.64 -21.17
N GLY A 24 -8.27 12.28 -21.28
CA GLY A 24 -8.05 13.68 -20.99
C GLY A 24 -6.91 14.19 -21.85
N ASN A 25 -7.23 15.11 -22.75
CA ASN A 25 -6.33 16.02 -23.45
C ASN A 25 -5.62 15.51 -24.71
N GLN A 26 -6.42 15.18 -25.72
CA GLN A 26 -6.04 15.60 -27.07
C GLN A 26 -6.26 17.10 -27.17
N SER A 27 -5.24 17.88 -27.53
CA SER A 27 -5.37 19.32 -27.77
C SER A 27 -6.23 19.57 -29.02
N GLY A 28 -7.54 19.62 -28.85
CA GLY A 28 -8.52 20.00 -29.86
C GLY A 28 -9.66 20.71 -29.15
N GLN A 29 -9.96 21.95 -29.53
CA GLN A 29 -10.91 22.86 -28.84
C GLN A 29 -12.38 22.39 -28.80
N GLN A 30 -12.68 21.14 -29.14
CA GLN A 30 -14.03 20.58 -29.07
C GLN A 30 -14.00 19.22 -28.37
N HIS A 31 -14.39 19.23 -27.11
CA HIS A 31 -14.69 18.03 -26.33
C HIS A 31 -16.21 17.94 -26.20
N SER A 32 -16.76 16.73 -26.32
CA SER A 32 -18.21 16.50 -26.14
C SER A 32 -18.64 16.53 -24.68
N ASP A 33 -17.68 16.58 -23.76
CA ASP A 33 -17.93 16.69 -22.32
C ASP A 33 -18.60 18.02 -22.00
N LYS A 34 -19.70 17.95 -21.27
CA LYS A 34 -20.52 19.10 -20.86
C LYS A 34 -20.68 19.06 -19.34
N GLY A 35 -20.67 20.24 -18.71
CA GLY A 35 -20.87 20.40 -17.28
C GLY A 35 -19.57 20.56 -16.48
N HIS A 36 -19.70 20.64 -15.16
CA HIS A 36 -18.59 20.68 -14.22
C HIS A 36 -18.51 19.34 -13.50
N ILE A 37 -17.30 18.76 -13.43
CA ILE A 37 -17.04 17.53 -12.67
C ILE A 37 -16.83 17.85 -11.19
N ALA A 38 -16.34 19.06 -10.90
CA ALA A 38 -16.15 19.54 -9.54
C ALA A 38 -17.46 20.11 -8.96
N ASP A 39 -17.78 19.72 -7.73
CA ASP A 39 -18.83 20.37 -6.94
C ASP A 39 -18.51 21.86 -6.73
N PRO A 40 -19.51 22.73 -6.50
CA PRO A 40 -19.26 24.16 -6.28
C PRO A 40 -18.23 24.45 -5.18
N GLU A 41 -18.29 23.74 -4.06
CA GLU A 41 -17.32 23.85 -2.96
C GLU A 41 -15.91 23.46 -3.42
N ARG A 42 -15.79 22.38 -4.19
CA ARG A 42 -14.53 21.88 -4.74
C ARG A 42 -13.96 22.81 -5.82
N SER A 43 -14.81 23.45 -6.61
CA SER A 43 -14.40 24.43 -7.62
C SER A 43 -13.75 25.66 -6.97
N VAL A 44 -14.27 26.09 -5.82
CA VAL A 44 -13.67 27.14 -4.99
C VAL A 44 -12.39 26.64 -4.35
N GLN A 45 -12.38 25.40 -3.83
CA GLN A 45 -11.19 24.78 -3.29
C GLN A 45 -10.07 24.68 -4.32
N TYR A 46 -10.36 24.41 -5.60
CA TYR A 46 -9.35 24.41 -6.67
C TYR A 46 -8.68 25.76 -6.87
N LEU A 47 -9.38 26.87 -6.67
CA LEU A 47 -8.75 28.18 -6.72
C LEU A 47 -7.76 28.35 -5.56
N TYR A 48 -8.12 27.86 -4.36
CA TYR A 48 -7.23 27.85 -3.20
C TYR A 48 -6.05 26.87 -3.37
N ASP A 49 -6.28 25.67 -3.90
CA ASP A 49 -5.27 24.65 -4.16
C ASP A 49 -4.33 25.05 -5.32
N MET A 50 -4.80 25.90 -6.23
CA MET A 50 -3.93 26.56 -7.22
C MET A 50 -3.08 27.69 -6.61
N MET A 51 -3.41 28.18 -5.42
CA MET A 51 -2.60 29.16 -4.72
C MET A 51 -1.64 28.51 -3.71
N GLN A 52 -2.01 27.36 -3.14
CA GLN A 52 -1.26 26.67 -2.08
C GLN A 52 -1.40 25.14 -2.21
N CYS A 53 -0.43 24.36 -1.72
CA CYS A 53 -0.59 22.91 -1.56
C CYS A 53 -1.78 22.63 -0.63
N ASP A 54 -2.55 21.56 -0.90
CA ASP A 54 -3.66 21.13 -0.04
C ASP A 54 -3.16 21.03 1.43
N PRO A 55 -3.60 21.96 2.31
CA PRO A 55 -3.11 22.01 3.68
C PRO A 55 -3.58 20.81 4.49
N ASN A 56 -4.75 20.25 4.17
CA ASN A 56 -5.32 19.11 4.87
C ASN A 56 -4.55 17.83 4.54
N LEU A 57 -4.32 17.57 3.25
CA LEU A 57 -3.51 16.44 2.81
C LEU A 57 -2.08 16.54 3.36
N ARG A 58 -1.45 17.73 3.28
CA ARG A 58 -0.11 17.95 3.82
C ARG A 58 -0.06 17.68 5.33
N ALA A 59 -1.03 18.17 6.10
CA ALA A 59 -1.11 17.92 7.54
C ALA A 59 -1.25 16.42 7.83
N ALA A 60 -2.12 15.71 7.10
CA ALA A 60 -2.30 14.27 7.22
C ALA A 60 -0.99 13.50 6.98
N ILE A 61 -0.28 13.82 5.89
CA ILE A 61 1.00 13.18 5.54
C ILE A 61 2.04 13.41 6.64
N ILE A 62 2.18 14.64 7.14
CA ILE A 62 3.15 14.96 8.21
C ILE A 62 2.82 14.20 9.48
N THR A 63 1.55 14.17 9.90
CA THR A 63 1.12 13.43 11.07
C THR A 63 1.36 11.93 10.91
N LEU A 64 1.04 11.33 9.75
CA LEU A 64 1.26 9.89 9.53
C LEU A 64 2.74 9.51 9.47
N ARG A 65 3.59 10.36 8.89
CA ARG A 65 5.05 10.17 8.94
C ARG A 65 5.59 10.25 10.37
N HIS A 66 4.98 11.10 11.22
CA HIS A 66 5.33 11.19 12.63
C HIS A 66 4.86 9.94 13.39
N MET A 67 3.62 9.51 13.18
CA MET A 67 3.05 8.27 13.75
C MET A 67 3.91 7.05 13.41
N ASP A 68 4.34 6.90 12.15
CA ASP A 68 5.20 5.80 11.68
C ASP A 68 6.59 5.78 12.34
N LYS A 69 7.10 6.94 12.77
CA LYS A 69 8.41 7.05 13.43
C LYS A 69 8.34 6.72 14.91
N ILE A 70 7.28 7.15 15.60
CA ILE A 70 7.15 7.06 17.05
C ILE A 70 6.41 5.80 17.48
N ASP A 71 5.31 5.44 16.82
CA ASP A 71 4.47 4.32 17.24
C ASP A 71 4.88 3.01 16.52
N PRO A 72 5.37 1.98 17.25
CA PRO A 72 5.76 0.71 16.66
C PRO A 72 4.59 -0.07 16.05
N ARG A 73 3.34 0.17 16.49
CA ARG A 73 2.14 -0.47 15.95
C ARG A 73 1.89 0.02 14.52
N VAL A 74 1.86 1.34 14.34
CA VAL A 74 1.70 1.99 13.03
C VAL A 74 2.83 1.57 12.08
N LYS A 75 4.08 1.59 12.57
CA LYS A 75 5.25 1.13 11.81
C LYS A 75 5.13 -0.31 11.34
N LYS A 76 4.59 -1.20 12.19
CA LYS A 76 4.37 -2.61 11.85
C LYS A 76 3.29 -2.76 10.78
N ILE A 77 2.21 -1.97 10.85
CA ILE A 77 1.14 -1.95 9.83
C ILE A 77 1.72 -1.59 8.47
N HIS A 78 2.33 -0.41 8.33
CA HIS A 78 2.90 0.04 7.05
C HIS A 78 3.98 -0.91 6.52
N ARG A 79 4.87 -1.41 7.40
CA ARG A 79 5.96 -2.32 6.99
C ARG A 79 5.43 -3.66 6.53
N ARG A 80 4.34 -4.16 7.13
CA ARG A 80 3.72 -5.43 6.73
C ARG A 80 3.00 -5.28 5.40
N ILE A 81 2.17 -4.26 5.24
CA ILE A 81 1.46 -3.95 3.98
C ILE A 81 2.47 -3.83 2.84
N ALA A 82 3.51 -3.00 3.00
CA ALA A 82 4.54 -2.83 1.99
C ALA A 82 5.31 -4.13 1.69
N ARG A 83 5.51 -5.00 2.69
CA ARG A 83 6.21 -6.28 2.51
C ARG A 83 5.36 -7.29 1.75
N ASP A 84 4.08 -7.36 2.07
CA ASP A 84 3.13 -8.31 1.52
C ASP A 84 2.77 -7.90 0.09
N ALA A 85 2.51 -6.61 -0.15
CA ALA A 85 2.26 -6.06 -1.50
C ALA A 85 3.43 -6.26 -2.46
N THR A 86 4.68 -6.22 -1.98
CA THR A 86 5.88 -6.29 -2.86
C THR A 86 6.45 -7.69 -3.00
N LYS A 87 5.76 -8.71 -2.47
CA LYS A 87 6.23 -10.08 -2.50
C LYS A 87 6.18 -10.64 -3.93
N GLY A 88 7.21 -11.39 -4.31
CA GLY A 88 7.34 -11.97 -5.66
C GLY A 88 7.86 -11.02 -6.75
N GLY A 89 7.84 -9.69 -6.53
CA GLY A 89 8.31 -8.71 -7.50
C GLY A 89 7.31 -8.47 -8.64
N LEU A 90 7.75 -7.76 -9.68
CA LEU A 90 6.92 -7.37 -10.82
C LEU A 90 7.11 -8.35 -11.99
N LYS A 91 6.01 -8.68 -12.68
CA LYS A 91 5.99 -9.43 -13.94
C LYS A 91 5.24 -8.66 -15.01
N LEU A 92 5.59 -8.96 -16.26
CA LEU A 92 4.83 -8.56 -17.43
C LEU A 92 3.85 -9.70 -17.76
N HIS A 93 2.56 -9.47 -17.56
CA HIS A 93 1.51 -10.41 -17.92
C HIS A 93 1.00 -10.11 -19.33
N TRP A 94 0.95 -11.14 -20.18
CA TRP A 94 0.52 -11.03 -21.56
C TRP A 94 -0.91 -11.56 -21.71
N ILE A 95 -1.81 -10.72 -22.23
CA ILE A 95 -3.18 -11.13 -22.58
C ILE A 95 -3.19 -11.69 -24.01
N GLY A 96 -2.36 -11.11 -24.88
CA GLY A 96 -2.24 -11.49 -26.28
C GLY A 96 -0.96 -12.28 -26.58
N LYS A 97 -0.56 -12.26 -27.86
CA LYS A 97 0.68 -12.91 -28.30
C LYS A 97 1.90 -12.20 -27.72
N GLU A 98 2.74 -12.97 -27.04
CA GLU A 98 4.00 -12.47 -26.49
C GLU A 98 4.93 -11.94 -27.58
N ASN A 99 5.63 -10.85 -27.27
CA ASN A 99 6.67 -10.29 -28.12
C ASN A 99 8.02 -10.31 -27.41
N GLN A 100 8.98 -11.05 -27.97
CA GLN A 100 10.35 -11.17 -27.46
C GLN A 100 11.05 -9.81 -27.34
N ARG A 101 10.79 -8.86 -28.25
CA ARG A 101 11.41 -7.53 -28.21
C ARG A 101 10.91 -6.72 -27.01
N VAL A 102 9.62 -6.81 -26.68
CA VAL A 102 9.03 -6.15 -25.51
C VAL A 102 9.52 -6.80 -24.22
N ASN A 103 9.60 -8.12 -24.16
CA ASN A 103 10.18 -8.84 -23.02
C ASN A 103 11.63 -8.41 -22.76
N LYS A 104 12.45 -8.25 -23.81
CA LYS A 104 13.82 -7.74 -23.67
C LYS A 104 13.86 -6.31 -23.12
N GLN A 105 12.97 -5.43 -23.59
CA GLN A 105 12.85 -4.07 -23.05
C GLN A 105 12.43 -4.07 -21.59
N TRP A 106 11.51 -4.96 -21.20
CA TRP A 106 11.05 -5.11 -19.82
C TRP A 106 12.19 -5.54 -18.87
N GLN A 107 12.98 -6.54 -19.25
CA GLN A 107 14.11 -6.99 -18.43
C GLN A 107 15.18 -5.90 -18.25
N GLN A 108 15.45 -5.13 -19.32
CA GLN A 108 16.35 -3.97 -19.25
C GLN A 108 15.76 -2.87 -18.36
N PHE A 109 14.46 -2.61 -18.46
CA PHE A 109 13.75 -1.62 -17.65
C PHE A 109 13.79 -1.96 -16.16
N ILE A 110 13.46 -3.20 -15.77
CA ILE A 110 13.57 -3.68 -14.37
C ILE A 110 14.99 -3.48 -13.84
N THR A 111 16.00 -3.88 -14.62
CA THR A 111 17.40 -3.85 -14.19
C THR A 111 17.88 -2.42 -14.01
N ARG A 112 17.58 -1.51 -14.94
CA ARG A 112 17.97 -0.09 -14.85
C ARG A 112 17.33 0.61 -13.66
N LEU A 113 16.02 0.40 -13.48
CA LEU A 113 15.25 1.03 -12.42
C LEU A 113 15.41 0.37 -11.03
N GLN A 114 16.19 -0.72 -10.96
CA GLN A 114 16.36 -1.53 -9.75
C GLN A 114 15.02 -2.05 -9.19
N LEU A 115 14.05 -2.36 -10.05
CA LEU A 115 12.75 -2.90 -9.64
C LEU A 115 12.84 -4.37 -9.18
N ASN A 116 13.98 -5.01 -9.42
CA ASN A 116 14.35 -6.29 -8.80
C ASN A 116 14.77 -6.13 -7.33
N ASN A 117 15.10 -4.91 -6.88
CA ASN A 117 15.44 -4.64 -5.50
C ASN A 117 14.18 -4.51 -4.65
N ARG A 118 13.96 -5.48 -3.77
CA ARG A 118 12.84 -5.47 -2.83
C ARG A 118 12.78 -4.20 -1.98
N ALA A 119 13.92 -3.62 -1.60
CA ALA A 119 13.94 -2.41 -0.79
C ALA A 119 13.34 -1.20 -1.54
N LYS A 120 13.56 -1.10 -2.86
CA LYS A 120 12.96 -0.04 -3.69
C LYS A 120 11.44 -0.19 -3.74
N LEU A 121 10.97 -1.39 -4.08
CA LEU A 121 9.53 -1.67 -4.13
C LEU A 121 8.86 -1.45 -2.77
N MET A 122 9.48 -1.91 -1.67
CA MET A 122 8.95 -1.70 -0.32
C MET A 122 8.90 -0.22 0.08
N SER A 123 9.90 0.57 -0.35
CA SER A 123 9.92 2.01 -0.12
C SER A 123 8.79 2.71 -0.87
N ASP A 124 8.55 2.33 -2.13
CA ASP A 124 7.48 2.90 -2.95
C ASP A 124 6.10 2.50 -2.41
N ALA A 125 5.89 1.23 -2.07
CA ALA A 125 4.64 0.74 -1.46
C ALA A 125 4.35 1.39 -0.11
N GLY A 126 5.36 1.51 0.75
CA GLY A 126 5.22 2.20 2.03
C GLY A 126 5.02 3.71 1.85
N GLY A 127 5.56 4.30 0.79
CA GLY A 127 5.31 5.69 0.41
C GLY A 127 3.86 5.91 0.02
N LEU A 128 3.33 5.08 -0.90
CA LEU A 128 1.92 5.15 -1.34
C LEU A 128 0.95 4.99 -0.16
N ALA A 129 1.17 3.98 0.70
CA ALA A 129 0.31 3.76 1.87
C ALA A 129 0.30 4.94 2.85
N LYS A 130 1.46 5.58 3.09
CA LYS A 130 1.61 6.69 4.06
C LYS A 130 1.23 8.05 3.51
N GLU A 131 1.37 8.26 2.20
CA GLU A 131 1.19 9.56 1.56
C GLU A 131 -0.10 9.63 0.73
N GLY A 132 -0.77 8.49 0.52
CA GLY A 132 -1.96 8.38 -0.33
C GLY A 132 -1.68 8.52 -1.82
N ASN A 133 -0.47 8.93 -2.18
CA ASN A 133 -0.07 9.15 -3.55
C ASN A 133 1.37 8.67 -3.74
N LEU A 134 1.67 8.24 -4.96
CA LEU A 134 3.01 7.89 -5.39
C LEU A 134 3.35 8.66 -6.67
N PRO A 135 3.92 9.86 -6.52
CA PRO A 135 4.47 10.61 -7.64
C PRO A 135 5.85 10.03 -8.01
N LEU A 136 5.95 9.38 -9.17
CA LEU A 136 7.19 8.88 -9.76
C LEU A 136 7.63 9.78 -10.91
N GLN A 137 8.80 10.39 -10.77
CA GLN A 137 9.47 11.11 -11.84
C GLN A 137 10.31 10.14 -12.68
N TRP A 138 10.03 10.12 -13.99
CA TRP A 138 10.80 9.37 -14.98
C TRP A 138 11.97 10.20 -15.47
N VAL A 139 13.18 9.70 -15.23
CA VAL A 139 14.42 10.30 -15.74
C VAL A 139 14.80 9.61 -17.03
N VAL A 140 14.98 10.40 -18.09
CA VAL A 140 15.35 9.91 -19.42
C VAL A 140 16.76 10.42 -19.76
N ASN A 141 17.60 9.54 -20.30
CA ASN A 141 18.93 9.90 -20.77
C ASN A 141 18.95 10.31 -22.25
N GLU A 142 20.11 10.76 -22.73
CA GLU A 142 20.34 11.14 -24.14
C GLU A 142 20.08 9.99 -25.13
N ALA A 143 20.22 8.73 -24.68
CA ALA A 143 19.94 7.54 -25.47
C ALA A 143 18.44 7.19 -25.55
N MET A 144 17.55 8.08 -25.09
CA MET A 144 16.09 7.87 -25.06
C MET A 144 15.71 6.62 -24.25
N GLN A 145 16.35 6.44 -23.10
CA GLN A 145 16.05 5.35 -22.17
C GLN A 145 15.67 5.91 -20.81
N VAL A 146 14.63 5.35 -20.22
CA VAL A 146 14.28 5.60 -18.82
C VAL A 146 15.36 4.97 -17.94
N THR A 147 16.08 5.80 -17.20
CA THR A 147 17.20 5.41 -16.35
C THR A 147 16.80 5.24 -14.90
N ASN A 148 15.98 6.16 -14.36
CA ASN A 148 15.56 6.18 -12.95
C ASN A 148 14.07 6.51 -12.80
N ALA A 149 13.50 6.01 -11.71
CA ALA A 149 12.14 6.27 -11.25
C ALA A 149 12.22 6.85 -9.83
N ILE A 150 12.27 8.18 -9.76
CA ILE A 150 12.51 8.91 -8.51
C ILE A 150 11.17 9.21 -7.85
N ARG A 151 11.01 8.79 -6.60
CA ARG A 151 9.81 9.12 -5.81
C ARG A 151 9.92 10.56 -5.33
N MET A 152 8.99 11.40 -5.79
CA MET A 152 8.91 12.80 -5.39
C MET A 152 8.11 12.94 -4.07
N PRO A 153 8.30 14.02 -3.30
CA PRO A 153 7.51 14.27 -2.10
C PRO A 153 6.10 14.76 -2.47
N THR A 154 5.09 13.95 -2.17
CA THR A 154 3.68 14.22 -2.48
C THR A 154 3.21 15.59 -2.02
N GLU A 155 3.59 16.01 -0.82
CA GLU A 155 3.14 17.25 -0.18
C GLU A 155 3.61 18.54 -0.89
N THR A 156 4.48 18.43 -1.89
CA THR A 156 5.02 19.56 -2.68
C THR A 156 4.48 19.61 -4.11
N ILE A 157 3.74 18.58 -4.55
CA ILE A 157 3.26 18.45 -5.92
C ILE A 157 1.83 18.96 -6.03
N ILE A 158 1.58 19.85 -6.98
CA ILE A 158 0.26 20.39 -7.27
C ILE A 158 -0.13 20.05 -8.73
N PRO A 159 -1.28 19.39 -8.96
CA PRO A 159 -1.82 19.20 -10.30
C PRO A 159 -2.41 20.51 -10.84
N ILE A 160 -2.07 20.85 -12.08
CA ILE A 160 -2.56 22.06 -12.75
C ILE A 160 -3.79 21.70 -13.59
N VAL A 161 -4.95 21.68 -12.93
CA VAL A 161 -6.23 21.30 -13.56
C VAL A 161 -7.13 22.50 -13.85
N ASP A 162 -8.10 22.33 -14.74
CA ASP A 162 -9.18 23.27 -15.00
C ASP A 162 -10.41 22.97 -14.11
N THR A 163 -11.51 23.70 -14.33
CA THR A 163 -12.77 23.50 -13.58
C THR A 163 -13.49 22.20 -13.93
N THR A 164 -13.00 21.44 -14.92
CA THR A 164 -13.47 20.10 -15.27
C THR A 164 -12.60 19.02 -14.63
N GLY A 165 -11.57 19.38 -13.84
CA GLY A 165 -10.68 18.42 -13.22
C GLY A 165 -9.65 17.82 -14.19
N ARG A 166 -9.55 18.32 -15.43
CA ARG A 166 -8.54 17.89 -16.41
C ARG A 166 -7.36 18.83 -16.40
N PHE A 167 -6.19 18.35 -16.82
CA PHE A 167 -5.01 19.22 -16.91
C PHE A 167 -5.25 20.40 -17.86
N LYS A 168 -4.88 21.62 -17.47
CA LYS A 168 -4.99 22.79 -18.36
C LYS A 168 -4.09 22.65 -19.61
N ASP A 169 -2.89 22.13 -19.41
CA ASP A 169 -1.92 21.86 -20.47
C ASP A 169 -1.13 20.59 -20.12
N PRO A 170 -1.19 19.51 -20.95
CA PRO A 170 -0.40 18.30 -20.74
C PRO A 170 1.11 18.54 -20.68
N LYS A 171 1.63 19.62 -21.29
CA LYS A 171 3.05 19.99 -21.21
C LYS A 171 3.44 20.60 -19.87
N ARG A 172 2.45 21.04 -19.09
CA ARG A 172 2.59 21.63 -17.75
C ARG A 172 1.51 21.06 -16.83
N ALA A 173 1.56 19.74 -16.65
CA ALA A 173 0.52 19.01 -15.92
C ALA A 173 0.66 19.16 -14.41
N PHE A 174 1.89 19.17 -13.90
CA PHE A 174 2.18 19.31 -12.48
C PHE A 174 3.20 20.41 -12.24
N ARG A 175 3.19 20.98 -11.05
CA ARG A 175 4.28 21.83 -10.56
C ARG A 175 4.68 21.40 -9.15
N GLN A 176 5.94 21.59 -8.84
CA GLN A 176 6.47 21.44 -7.50
C GLN A 176 6.67 22.81 -6.88
N ILE A 177 6.19 22.99 -5.66
CA ILE A 177 6.38 24.22 -4.92
C ILE A 177 7.13 23.96 -3.62
N ASP A 178 7.93 24.93 -3.19
CA ASP A 178 8.49 24.92 -1.85
C ASP A 178 7.38 25.28 -0.85
N PRO A 179 7.06 24.39 0.11
CA PRO A 179 5.99 24.60 1.06
C PRO A 179 6.25 25.71 2.10
N ILE A 180 7.47 26.28 2.15
CA ILE A 180 7.83 27.40 3.04
C ILE A 180 7.82 28.72 2.26
N THR A 181 8.54 28.78 1.14
CA THR A 181 8.72 30.02 0.36
C THR A 181 7.63 30.24 -0.69
N TRP A 182 6.82 29.22 -0.98
CA TRP A 182 5.80 29.20 -2.03
C TRP A 182 6.34 29.43 -3.45
N GLN A 183 7.64 29.31 -3.64
CA GLN A 183 8.26 29.44 -4.95
C GLN A 183 8.07 28.15 -5.74
N GLU A 184 7.75 28.29 -7.02
CA GLU A 184 7.72 27.17 -7.95
C GLU A 184 9.14 26.71 -8.23
N LEU A 185 9.46 25.48 -7.83
CA LEU A 185 10.77 24.88 -8.00
C LEU A 185 10.92 24.31 -9.41
N CYS A 186 9.88 23.64 -9.91
CA CYS A 186 9.85 23.06 -11.25
C CYS A 186 8.43 22.77 -11.72
N THR A 187 8.27 22.66 -13.04
CA THR A 187 7.04 22.23 -13.70
C THR A 187 7.32 20.92 -14.43
N PHE A 188 6.41 19.95 -14.30
CA PHE A 188 6.50 18.66 -14.98
C PHE A 188 5.43 18.51 -16.06
N PRO A 189 5.81 18.04 -17.26
CA PRO A 189 4.85 17.55 -18.23
C PRO A 189 4.27 16.19 -17.79
N LEU A 190 3.09 15.84 -18.31
CA LEU A 190 2.36 14.62 -17.94
C LEU A 190 3.17 13.34 -18.14
N TRP A 191 4.01 13.29 -19.17
CA TRP A 191 4.84 12.11 -19.46
C TRP A 191 5.98 11.92 -18.46
N GLN A 192 6.44 13.00 -17.80
CA GLN A 192 7.62 12.95 -16.93
C GLN A 192 7.27 12.59 -15.48
N LEU A 193 6.05 12.91 -15.02
CA LEU A 193 5.61 12.62 -13.66
C LEU A 193 4.31 11.80 -13.70
N THR A 194 4.39 10.54 -13.28
CA THR A 194 3.20 9.71 -13.06
C THR A 194 2.80 9.78 -11.60
N VAL A 195 1.55 10.11 -11.31
CA VAL A 195 1.01 10.14 -9.95
C VAL A 195 -0.01 9.03 -9.82
N SER A 196 0.34 7.97 -9.10
CA SER A 196 -0.65 6.99 -8.65
C SER A 196 -1.36 7.52 -7.41
N ARG A 197 -2.68 7.43 -7.38
CA ARG A 197 -3.55 7.98 -6.34
C ARG A 197 -4.30 6.84 -5.66
N LEU A 198 -4.17 6.73 -4.35
CA LEU A 198 -4.90 5.79 -3.51
C LEU A 198 -6.23 6.43 -3.12
N ASP A 199 -7.34 5.77 -3.42
CA ASP A 199 -8.71 6.18 -3.07
C ASP A 199 -8.98 7.70 -3.20
N PRO A 200 -8.82 8.29 -4.41
CA PRO A 200 -9.19 9.68 -4.63
C PRO A 200 -10.70 9.85 -4.50
N ASP A 201 -11.15 10.96 -3.89
CA ASP A 201 -12.58 11.25 -3.71
C ASP A 201 -13.36 11.23 -5.04
N ASN A 202 -12.70 11.64 -6.14
CA ASN A 202 -13.21 11.51 -7.49
C ASN A 202 -12.09 11.04 -8.43
N PHE A 203 -12.32 9.93 -9.13
CA PHE A 203 -11.35 9.34 -10.03
C PHE A 203 -11.13 10.17 -11.30
N ASP A 204 -12.17 10.74 -11.89
CA ASP A 204 -12.07 11.45 -13.18
C ASP A 204 -11.43 12.84 -13.06
N ASP A 205 -11.42 13.38 -11.84
CA ASP A 205 -10.86 14.67 -11.53
C ASP A 205 -9.41 14.53 -11.04
N MET A 206 -8.46 14.96 -11.87
CA MET A 206 -7.03 14.88 -11.64
C MET A 206 -6.54 15.87 -10.56
N GLY A 207 -7.39 16.83 -10.15
CA GLY A 207 -7.14 17.70 -9.01
C GLY A 207 -7.34 16.98 -7.68
N CYS A 208 -8.09 15.87 -7.69
CA CYS A 208 -8.36 15.06 -6.51
C CYS A 208 -7.16 14.17 -6.20
N MET A 209 -6.28 14.60 -5.31
CA MET A 209 -5.20 13.76 -4.82
C MET A 209 -5.76 12.60 -3.97
N GLY A 210 -5.03 11.49 -3.95
CA GLY A 210 -5.36 10.32 -3.14
C GLY A 210 -5.20 10.57 -1.64
N ARG A 211 -5.87 9.75 -0.82
CA ARG A 211 -5.85 9.83 0.64
C ARG A 211 -4.96 8.72 1.24
N PRO A 212 -4.13 9.03 2.24
CA PRO A 212 -3.33 8.00 2.90
C PRO A 212 -4.18 6.97 3.63
N TYR A 213 -3.64 5.76 3.79
CA TYR A 213 -4.18 4.85 4.79
C TYR A 213 -4.00 5.44 6.19
N LEU A 214 -4.96 5.15 7.08
CA LEU A 214 -5.02 5.66 8.46
C LEU A 214 -5.24 7.19 8.56
N ASP A 215 -5.65 7.88 7.49
CA ASP A 215 -5.92 9.33 7.55
C ASP A 215 -7.00 9.66 8.58
N ALA A 216 -8.14 8.95 8.55
CA ALA A 216 -9.21 9.11 9.54
C ALA A 216 -8.78 8.68 10.96
N ASN A 217 -7.87 7.71 11.07
CA ASN A 217 -7.44 7.13 12.35
C ASN A 217 -6.51 8.04 13.14
N ARG A 218 -6.01 9.14 12.55
CA ARG A 218 -5.14 10.11 13.24
C ARG A 218 -5.75 10.62 14.55
N THR A 219 -7.07 10.90 14.54
CA THR A 219 -7.77 11.43 15.72
C THR A 219 -7.89 10.38 16.84
N ILE A 220 -8.15 9.12 16.46
CA ILE A 220 -8.23 7.99 17.40
C ILE A 220 -6.84 7.69 17.97
N TRP A 221 -5.80 7.73 17.14
CA TRP A 221 -4.42 7.54 17.57
C TRP A 221 -3.98 8.59 18.59
N GLN A 222 -4.28 9.87 18.37
CA GLN A 222 -3.97 10.93 19.34
C GLN A 222 -4.67 10.67 20.68
N LYS A 223 -5.95 10.32 20.66
CA LYS A 223 -6.70 9.95 21.87
C LYS A 223 -6.06 8.76 22.57
N LEU A 224 -5.67 7.73 21.82
CA LEU A 224 -5.02 6.53 22.35
C LEU A 224 -3.70 6.87 23.06
N VAL A 225 -2.82 7.65 22.43
CA VAL A 225 -1.54 8.07 23.04
C VAL A 225 -1.79 8.89 24.31
N MET A 226 -2.74 9.84 24.26
CA MET A 226 -3.11 10.64 25.44
C MET A 226 -3.64 9.78 26.58
N THR A 227 -4.48 8.78 26.30
CA THR A 227 -5.04 7.89 27.33
C THR A 227 -3.98 6.93 27.89
N GLU A 228 -3.04 6.44 27.06
CA GLU A 228 -1.90 5.64 27.51
C GLU A 228 -0.99 6.44 28.45
N GLU A 229 -0.67 7.69 28.10
CA GLU A 229 0.10 8.60 28.95
C GLU A 229 -0.63 8.95 30.25
N ASP A 230 -1.93 9.26 30.19
CA ASP A 230 -2.74 9.55 31.37
C ASP A 230 -2.79 8.33 32.31
N LEU A 231 -2.88 7.12 31.79
CA LEU A 231 -2.82 5.91 32.61
C LEU A 231 -1.48 5.79 33.36
N VAL A 232 -0.35 6.09 32.70
CA VAL A 232 0.97 6.09 33.35
C VAL A 232 1.08 7.21 34.38
N ILE A 233 0.57 8.41 34.08
CA ILE A 233 0.56 9.55 35.00
C ILE A 233 -0.30 9.24 36.22
N ARG A 234 -1.51 8.70 36.04
CA ARG A 234 -2.38 8.26 37.14
C ARG A 234 -1.68 7.21 38.00
N ARG A 235 -1.07 6.20 37.37
CA ARG A 235 -0.27 5.18 38.07
C ARG A 235 0.87 5.80 38.87
N ARG A 236 1.62 6.75 38.33
CA ARG A 236 2.75 7.37 39.04
C ARG A 236 2.32 8.35 40.13
N THR A 237 1.31 9.17 39.87
CA THR A 237 0.89 10.25 40.76
C THR A 237 0.02 9.79 41.92
N ARG A 238 -0.68 8.66 41.77
CA ARG A 238 -1.59 8.09 42.78
C ARG A 238 -1.13 6.75 43.36
N ALA A 239 -0.03 6.15 42.87
CA ALA A 239 0.56 4.96 43.48
C ALA A 239 1.08 5.19 44.92
N PRO A 240 1.79 6.29 45.24
CA PRO A 240 2.13 6.56 46.63
C PRO A 240 0.90 7.08 47.36
N GLN A 241 0.62 6.53 48.55
CA GLN A 241 -0.34 7.12 49.47
C GLN A 241 0.15 8.52 49.83
N LYS A 242 -0.72 9.52 49.62
CA LYS A 242 -0.43 10.89 50.04
C LYS A 242 -1.08 11.14 51.37
N LEU A 243 -0.29 11.62 52.33
CA LEU A 243 -0.77 11.99 53.64
C LEU A 243 -0.89 13.50 53.70
N ALA A 244 -2.08 13.97 54.10
CA ALA A 244 -2.24 15.35 54.52
C ALA A 244 -1.92 15.44 56.02
N HIS A 245 -0.77 16.01 56.36
CA HIS A 245 -0.38 16.24 57.75
C HIS A 245 -0.90 17.60 58.18
N SER A 246 -1.74 17.63 59.21
CA SER A 246 -2.09 18.89 59.86
C SER A 246 -1.69 18.90 61.32
N LEU A 247 -0.90 19.89 61.71
CA LEU A 247 -0.49 20.12 63.09
C LEU A 247 -1.39 21.19 63.72
N ASP A 248 -1.87 20.91 64.93
CA ASP A 248 -2.70 21.84 65.69
C ASP A 248 -1.82 22.87 66.41
N GLY A 249 -2.13 24.16 66.26
CA GLY A 249 -1.45 25.24 66.98
C GLY A 249 0.04 25.45 66.62
N ALA A 250 0.51 24.93 65.48
CA ALA A 250 1.92 25.04 65.10
C ALA A 250 2.26 26.41 64.46
N ASP A 251 3.34 27.03 64.92
CA ASP A 251 3.97 28.18 64.28
C ASP A 251 4.71 27.78 62.98
N LYS A 252 4.94 28.73 62.08
CA LYS A 252 5.58 28.47 60.76
C LYS A 252 6.91 27.71 60.86
N ALA A 253 7.74 28.05 61.86
CA ALA A 253 9.02 27.38 62.08
C ALA A 253 8.87 25.90 62.47
N ALA A 254 7.85 25.56 63.27
CA ALA A 254 7.58 24.18 63.70
C ALA A 254 6.98 23.33 62.56
N LEU A 255 6.23 23.96 61.64
CA LEU A 255 5.74 23.31 60.42
C LEU A 255 6.88 22.97 59.46
N ASP A 256 7.86 23.88 59.30
CA ASP A 256 9.00 23.66 58.41
C ASP A 256 9.95 22.58 58.95
N GLU A 257 10.22 22.56 60.27
CA GLU A 257 11.02 21.50 60.91
C GLU A 257 10.34 20.12 60.82
N TYR A 258 9.01 20.07 61.00
CA TYR A 258 8.24 18.85 60.83
C TYR A 258 8.30 18.34 59.39
N ARG A 259 8.17 19.25 58.42
CA ARG A 259 8.27 18.95 56.99
C ARG A 259 9.63 18.37 56.63
N GLU A 260 10.74 19.01 57.06
CA GLU A 260 12.09 18.52 56.79
C GLU A 260 12.33 17.12 57.38
N ARG A 261 11.77 16.82 58.55
CA ARG A 261 11.89 15.50 59.17
C ARG A 261 11.14 14.40 58.41
N VAL A 262 9.95 14.70 57.89
CA VAL A 262 9.10 13.74 57.17
C VAL A 262 9.59 13.54 55.74
N GLU A 263 9.99 14.61 55.06
CA GLU A 263 10.61 14.54 53.72
C GLU A 263 12.01 13.90 53.77
N GLY A 264 12.77 14.04 54.87
CA GLY A 264 14.07 13.39 55.04
C GLY A 264 14.01 11.87 55.33
N GLN A 265 12.86 11.35 55.78
CA GLN A 265 12.64 9.92 56.02
C GLN A 265 11.95 9.20 54.84
N SER A 266 11.25 9.94 54.00
CA SER A 266 10.61 9.42 52.79
C SER A 266 11.54 9.55 51.58
N GLY A 267 11.64 8.52 50.73
CA GLY A 267 12.44 8.59 49.51
C GLY A 267 11.95 9.63 48.48
N GLU A 268 12.65 9.73 47.34
CA GLU A 268 12.53 10.76 46.28
C GLU A 268 11.13 11.10 45.72
N ILE A 269 10.05 10.42 46.12
CA ILE A 269 8.69 10.59 45.58
C ILE A 269 7.64 10.62 46.70
N ALA A 270 7.76 11.56 47.64
CA ALA A 270 6.68 11.87 48.59
C ALA A 270 6.22 13.32 48.40
N THR A 271 4.96 13.50 47.97
CA THR A 271 4.30 14.82 47.93
C THR A 271 3.19 14.84 48.97
N ASP A 272 3.59 14.97 50.22
CA ASP A 272 2.69 15.14 51.36
C ASP A 272 2.27 16.62 51.50
N PHE A 273 1.07 16.86 52.03
CA PHE A 273 0.51 18.21 52.20
C PHE A 273 0.55 18.63 53.67
N TYR A 274 0.99 19.85 53.96
CA TYR A 274 1.12 20.38 55.33
C TYR A 274 0.16 21.57 55.55
N GLY A 275 -0.61 21.56 56.65
CA GLY A 275 -1.57 22.63 56.98
C GLY A 275 -1.80 22.79 58.49
N ASN A 276 -2.44 23.88 58.91
CA ASN A 276 -2.78 24.15 60.31
C ASN A 276 -4.30 23.96 60.53
N LYS A 277 -4.68 23.01 61.42
CA LYS A 277 -6.03 22.48 61.79
C LYS A 277 -6.29 20.99 61.47
N LEU A 278 -6.44 20.23 62.57
CA LEU A 278 -6.45 18.76 62.73
C LEU A 278 -7.34 17.94 61.76
N SER A 279 -6.73 17.22 60.82
CA SER A 279 -7.10 15.84 60.46
C SER A 279 -6.05 15.26 59.49
N VAL A 280 -5.50 14.07 59.82
CA VAL A 280 -4.72 13.29 58.84
C VAL A 280 -5.72 12.50 58.01
N THR A 281 -6.03 13.02 56.83
CA THR A 281 -6.87 12.32 55.87
C THR A 281 -5.98 11.62 54.85
N ALA A 282 -6.09 10.29 54.77
CA ALA A 282 -5.47 9.54 53.69
C ALA A 282 -6.20 9.93 52.40
N VAL A 283 -5.49 10.60 51.48
CA VAL A 283 -6.02 10.81 50.13
C VAL A 283 -5.90 9.45 49.44
N SER A 284 -7.03 8.74 49.37
CA SER A 284 -7.07 7.39 48.81
C SER A 284 -6.59 7.40 47.37
N GLY A 285 -5.70 6.46 47.03
CA GLY A 285 -5.32 6.19 45.65
C GLY A 285 -6.52 5.73 44.81
N ASP A 286 -6.39 5.77 43.50
CA ASP A 286 -7.44 5.32 42.58
C ASP A 286 -7.59 3.78 42.65
N ALA A 287 -8.74 3.30 43.13
CA ALA A 287 -8.98 1.88 43.36
C ALA A 287 -9.28 1.09 42.07
N ASN A 288 -9.63 1.76 40.97
CA ASN A 288 -10.05 1.15 39.69
C ASN A 288 -8.95 1.25 38.61
N MET A 289 -7.69 1.30 39.02
CA MET A 289 -6.54 1.49 38.12
C MET A 289 -6.28 0.30 37.18
N ASP A 290 -6.97 -0.81 37.40
CA ASP A 290 -7.00 -2.04 36.61
C ASP A 290 -8.06 -2.02 35.49
N GLN A 291 -9.02 -1.09 35.53
CA GLN A 291 -10.06 -0.96 34.51
C GLN A 291 -9.51 -0.23 33.27
N ILE A 292 -9.10 -1.02 32.26
CA ILE A 292 -8.45 -0.55 31.02
C ILE A 292 -9.42 -0.60 29.83
N ALA A 293 -10.73 -0.70 30.09
CA ALA A 293 -11.75 -0.87 29.04
C ALA A 293 -11.71 0.25 27.97
N ASP A 294 -11.47 1.49 28.38
CA ASP A 294 -11.40 2.63 27.45
C ASP A 294 -10.24 2.52 26.46
N ILE A 295 -9.08 2.03 26.90
CA ILE A 295 -7.93 1.79 26.01
C ILE A 295 -8.25 0.63 25.06
N SER A 296 -8.89 -0.44 25.55
CA SER A 296 -9.29 -1.54 24.67
C SER A 296 -10.26 -1.09 23.57
N LEU A 297 -11.21 -0.21 23.90
CA LEU A 297 -12.11 0.40 22.92
C LEU A 297 -11.35 1.26 21.90
N LEU A 298 -10.40 2.09 22.35
CA LEU A 298 -9.62 2.94 21.45
C LEU A 298 -8.69 2.14 20.54
N VAL A 299 -8.10 1.04 21.04
CA VAL A 299 -7.31 0.12 20.23
C VAL A 299 -8.18 -0.56 19.18
N ASP A 300 -9.37 -1.05 19.57
CA ASP A 300 -10.29 -1.70 18.66
C ASP A 300 -10.81 -0.73 17.59
N ALA A 301 -11.17 0.50 17.97
CA ALA A 301 -11.56 1.56 17.04
C ALA A 301 -10.40 1.99 16.13
N PHE A 302 -9.16 1.92 16.61
CA PHE A 302 -7.98 2.21 15.78
C PHE A 302 -7.76 1.12 14.72
N PHE A 303 -7.94 -0.15 15.07
CA PHE A 303 -7.76 -1.25 14.11
C PHE A 303 -8.97 -1.47 13.21
N SER A 304 -10.17 -1.02 13.58
CA SER A 304 -11.34 -1.10 12.70
C SER A 304 -11.23 -0.22 11.46
N GLY A 305 -10.52 0.91 11.55
CA GLY A 305 -10.21 1.77 10.39
C GLY A 305 -8.86 1.45 9.73
N ALA A 306 -8.15 0.42 10.19
CA ALA A 306 -6.88 0.02 9.61
C ALA A 306 -7.12 -0.98 8.47
N PRO A 307 -6.25 -1.01 7.45
CA PRO A 307 -6.40 -1.93 6.31
C PRO A 307 -6.18 -3.40 6.68
N ALA A 308 -5.81 -3.71 7.93
CA ALA A 308 -5.88 -5.09 8.42
C ALA A 308 -6.43 -5.17 9.85
N PRO A 309 -7.14 -6.27 10.16
CA PRO A 309 -7.71 -6.52 11.47
C PRO A 309 -6.65 -6.64 12.57
N LYS A 310 -7.04 -6.30 13.81
CA LYS A 310 -6.19 -6.40 15.00
C LYS A 310 -5.58 -7.80 15.21
N GLY A 311 -6.36 -8.84 14.89
CA GLY A 311 -5.98 -10.25 14.98
C GLY A 311 -4.72 -10.59 14.18
N LEU A 312 -4.64 -10.08 12.95
CA LEU A 312 -3.46 -10.30 12.12
C LEU A 312 -2.23 -9.61 12.70
N PHE A 313 -2.37 -8.45 13.35
CA PHE A 313 -1.24 -7.69 13.89
C PHE A 313 -0.72 -8.14 15.26
N GLY A 314 -1.33 -9.18 15.85
CA GLY A 314 -0.89 -9.82 17.09
C GLY A 314 -1.86 -9.70 18.26
N TYR A 315 -3.02 -9.05 18.07
CA TYR A 315 -4.08 -8.99 19.08
C TYR A 315 -5.08 -10.12 18.86
N VAL A 316 -4.75 -11.32 19.34
CA VAL A 316 -5.51 -12.55 19.08
C VAL A 316 -6.57 -12.85 20.15
N ASP A 317 -6.65 -12.05 21.21
CA ASP A 317 -7.53 -12.34 22.34
C ASP A 317 -9.01 -12.36 21.93
N GLY A 318 -9.71 -13.45 22.29
CA GLY A 318 -11.14 -13.64 22.03
C GLY A 318 -11.56 -13.93 20.59
N MET A 319 -10.64 -14.16 19.62
CA MET A 319 -11.02 -14.37 18.21
C MET A 319 -11.06 -15.86 17.82
N ALA A 320 -12.16 -16.29 17.19
CA ALA A 320 -12.28 -17.63 16.62
C ALA A 320 -11.41 -17.77 15.35
N ARG A 321 -10.84 -18.95 15.14
CA ARG A 321 -9.96 -19.24 13.99
C ARG A 321 -10.66 -19.03 12.64
N ASP A 322 -11.91 -19.43 12.52
CA ASP A 322 -12.66 -19.33 11.27
C ASP A 322 -12.83 -17.85 10.85
N ILE A 323 -13.11 -16.97 11.81
CA ILE A 323 -13.23 -15.52 11.57
C ILE A 323 -11.88 -14.93 11.14
N LEU A 324 -10.76 -15.44 11.65
CA LEU A 324 -9.42 -15.00 11.24
C LEU A 324 -9.12 -15.34 9.78
N ASP A 325 -9.62 -16.47 9.28
CA ASP A 325 -9.42 -16.88 7.90
C ASP A 325 -10.24 -16.00 6.93
N ASP A 326 -11.48 -15.65 7.29
CA ASP A 326 -12.30 -14.68 6.53
C ASP A 326 -11.66 -13.29 6.52
N LEU A 327 -11.28 -12.76 7.68
CA LEU A 327 -10.64 -11.43 7.78
C LEU A 327 -9.27 -11.34 7.09
N LYS A 328 -8.62 -12.49 6.88
CA LYS A 328 -7.38 -12.57 6.12
C LYS A 328 -7.64 -12.42 4.63
N GLN A 329 -8.78 -12.91 4.13
CA GLN A 329 -9.18 -12.69 2.75
C GLN A 329 -9.42 -11.21 2.48
N ASP A 330 -10.19 -10.52 3.33
CA ASP A 330 -10.41 -9.07 3.22
C ASP A 330 -9.09 -8.28 3.18
N TYR A 331 -8.14 -8.63 4.05
CA TYR A 331 -6.81 -8.03 4.04
C TYR A 331 -6.07 -8.26 2.72
N TYR A 332 -6.22 -9.42 2.09
CA TYR A 332 -5.55 -9.70 0.82
C TYR A 332 -6.18 -8.98 -0.36
N GLU A 333 -7.49 -8.78 -0.34
CA GLU A 333 -8.17 -7.92 -1.32
C GLU A 333 -7.65 -6.48 -1.25
N GLU A 334 -7.46 -5.95 -0.03
CA GLU A 334 -6.84 -4.63 0.20
C GLU A 334 -5.38 -4.56 -0.31
N ILE A 335 -4.60 -5.64 -0.11
CA ILE A 335 -3.22 -5.71 -0.60
C ILE A 335 -3.18 -5.76 -2.14
N ASP A 336 -4.10 -6.48 -2.76
CA ASP A 336 -4.20 -6.58 -4.21
C ASP A 336 -4.60 -5.22 -4.82
N ALA A 337 -5.51 -4.47 -4.18
CA ALA A 337 -5.83 -3.09 -4.58
C ALA A 337 -4.59 -2.17 -4.53
N LEU A 338 -3.80 -2.25 -3.46
CA LEU A 338 -2.54 -1.52 -3.36
C LEU A 338 -1.52 -1.95 -4.42
N GLN A 339 -1.42 -3.25 -4.71
CA GLN A 339 -0.57 -3.77 -5.78
C GLN A 339 -0.96 -3.19 -7.14
N ASP A 340 -2.26 -3.04 -7.41
CA ASP A 340 -2.76 -2.50 -8.68
C ASP A 340 -2.46 -1.01 -8.82
N ALA A 341 -2.62 -0.23 -7.74
CA ALA A 341 -2.22 1.17 -7.72
C ALA A 341 -0.71 1.34 -7.95
N LEU A 342 0.13 0.47 -7.39
CA LEU A 342 1.58 0.47 -7.63
C LEU A 342 1.94 0.05 -9.05
N ALA A 343 1.31 -1.02 -9.54
CA ALA A 343 1.57 -1.57 -10.87
C ALA A 343 1.18 -0.58 -11.97
N TYR A 344 0.10 0.19 -11.78
CA TYR A 344 -0.30 1.29 -12.65
C TYR A 344 0.86 2.27 -12.89
N ALA A 345 1.55 2.71 -11.83
CA ALA A 345 2.65 3.66 -11.96
C ALA A 345 3.80 3.08 -12.80
N TYR A 346 4.21 1.84 -12.54
CA TYR A 346 5.27 1.19 -13.32
C TYR A 346 4.85 0.86 -14.75
N GLN A 347 3.57 0.58 -14.98
CA GLN A 347 3.04 0.35 -16.32
C GLN A 347 3.15 1.60 -17.19
N ASP A 348 2.77 2.77 -16.68
CA ASP A 348 2.90 4.03 -17.40
C ASP A 348 4.36 4.37 -17.71
N GLY A 349 5.28 4.16 -16.76
CA GLY A 349 6.71 4.30 -16.99
C GLY A 349 7.25 3.34 -18.05
N PHE A 350 6.75 2.10 -18.09
CA PHE A 350 7.15 1.13 -19.11
C PHE A 350 6.58 1.45 -20.49
N LYS A 351 5.33 1.94 -20.58
CA LYS A 351 4.76 2.46 -21.83
C LYS A 351 5.62 3.61 -22.39
N LEU A 352 6.07 4.52 -21.54
CA LEU A 352 7.02 5.57 -21.93
C LEU A 352 8.31 4.98 -22.50
N GLN A 353 8.90 3.99 -21.84
CA GLN A 353 10.11 3.32 -22.34
C GLN A 353 9.89 2.67 -23.72
N LEU A 354 8.73 2.06 -23.96
CA LEU A 354 8.41 1.47 -25.26
C LEU A 354 8.28 2.55 -26.35
N LEU A 355 7.61 3.66 -26.04
CA LEU A 355 7.48 4.79 -26.96
C LEU A 355 8.84 5.38 -27.33
N LEU A 356 9.74 5.56 -26.35
CA LEU A 356 11.09 6.05 -26.58
C LEU A 356 11.93 5.07 -27.42
N ALA A 357 11.67 3.77 -27.30
CA ALA A 357 12.29 2.73 -28.13
C ALA A 357 11.67 2.59 -29.53
N GLY A 358 10.70 3.45 -29.89
CA GLY A 358 9.99 3.44 -31.17
C GLY A 358 8.98 2.30 -31.31
N LEU A 359 8.54 1.71 -30.19
CA LEU A 359 7.53 0.67 -30.15
C LEU A 359 6.20 1.27 -29.68
N ASN A 360 5.13 1.05 -30.43
CA ASN A 360 3.80 1.48 -30.01
C ASN A 360 3.28 0.54 -28.91
N PRO A 361 3.13 0.98 -27.64
CA PRO A 361 2.61 0.13 -26.57
C PRO A 361 1.18 -0.36 -26.87
N ASP A 362 0.36 0.44 -27.54
CA ASP A 362 -1.06 0.13 -27.83
C ASP A 362 -1.23 -1.01 -28.83
N SER A 363 -0.16 -1.34 -29.56
CA SER A 363 -0.14 -2.50 -30.46
C SER A 363 0.02 -3.84 -29.73
N TYR A 364 0.36 -3.81 -28.44
CA TYR A 364 0.63 -4.99 -27.62
C TYR A 364 -0.34 -5.05 -26.44
N GLN A 365 -0.93 -6.22 -26.22
CA GLN A 365 -1.83 -6.46 -25.10
C GLN A 365 -1.05 -7.06 -23.93
N PHE A 366 -0.51 -6.20 -23.06
CA PHE A 366 0.19 -6.58 -21.84
C PHE A 366 -0.30 -5.74 -20.65
N GLN A 367 -0.05 -6.25 -19.44
CA GLN A 367 -0.25 -5.54 -18.19
C GLN A 367 0.95 -5.79 -17.27
N VAL A 368 1.34 -4.78 -16.49
CA VAL A 368 2.31 -4.97 -15.41
C VAL A 368 1.53 -5.39 -14.18
N GLN A 369 1.96 -6.46 -13.51
CA GLN A 369 1.32 -6.99 -12.31
C GLN A 369 2.39 -7.51 -11.34
N PHE A 370 2.05 -7.61 -10.06
CA PHE A 370 2.91 -8.34 -9.12
C PHE A 370 2.78 -9.86 -9.33
N VAL A 371 3.88 -10.59 -9.11
CA VAL A 371 3.93 -12.04 -9.35
C VAL A 371 3.00 -12.79 -8.39
N GLU A 372 3.02 -12.40 -7.12
CA GLU A 372 2.25 -13.03 -6.07
C GLU A 372 1.08 -12.14 -5.68
N ARG A 373 -0.08 -12.40 -6.28
CA ARG A 373 -1.38 -11.95 -5.75
C ARG A 373 -1.79 -12.88 -4.63
N MET A 374 -2.31 -12.33 -3.53
CA MET A 374 -2.43 -13.04 -2.26
C MET A 374 -3.80 -13.69 -2.02
N THR A 375 -4.66 -13.80 -3.03
CA THR A 375 -6.02 -14.37 -2.89
C THR A 375 -6.04 -15.84 -2.46
N ASP A 376 -5.11 -16.66 -2.96
CA ASP A 376 -5.18 -18.12 -2.78
C ASP A 376 -3.98 -18.68 -2.01
N THR A 377 -4.25 -19.62 -1.09
CA THR A 377 -3.19 -20.40 -0.44
C THR A 377 -2.43 -21.25 -1.46
N LYS A 378 -1.17 -21.60 -1.17
CA LYS A 378 -0.36 -22.43 -2.07
C LYS A 378 -1.03 -23.78 -2.39
N ASN A 379 -1.73 -24.35 -1.43
CA ASN A 379 -2.47 -25.61 -1.62
C ASN A 379 -3.67 -25.41 -2.55
N GLN A 380 -4.45 -24.35 -2.39
CA GLN A 380 -5.57 -24.04 -3.30
C GLN A 380 -5.08 -23.81 -4.73
N ARG A 381 -3.95 -23.11 -4.92
CA ARG A 381 -3.34 -22.92 -6.25
C ARG A 381 -2.85 -24.21 -6.87
N ALA A 382 -2.20 -25.06 -6.08
CA ALA A 382 -1.76 -26.37 -6.54
C ALA A 382 -2.95 -27.26 -6.92
N ASP A 383 -4.01 -27.26 -6.12
CA ASP A 383 -5.25 -27.99 -6.41
C ASP A 383 -5.96 -27.46 -7.66
N LEU A 384 -6.05 -26.13 -7.83
CA LEU A 384 -6.58 -25.49 -9.04
C LEU A 384 -5.76 -25.88 -10.27
N ALA A 385 -4.44 -25.85 -10.17
CA ALA A 385 -3.53 -26.25 -11.24
C ALA A 385 -3.69 -27.73 -11.62
N LEU A 386 -3.82 -28.61 -10.62
CA LEU A 386 -4.07 -30.04 -10.84
C LEU A 386 -5.44 -30.28 -11.48
N LYS A 387 -6.47 -29.53 -11.07
CA LYS A 387 -7.79 -29.56 -11.70
C LYS A 387 -7.74 -29.10 -13.15
N TYR A 388 -7.03 -28.01 -13.46
CA TYR A 388 -6.84 -27.57 -14.84
C TYR A 388 -6.07 -28.59 -15.68
N GLN A 389 -5.07 -29.24 -15.10
CA GLN A 389 -4.36 -30.33 -15.76
C GLN A 389 -5.29 -31.53 -16.03
N ALA A 390 -6.14 -31.89 -15.06
CA ALA A 390 -7.11 -32.98 -15.20
C ALA A 390 -8.20 -32.67 -16.24
N LEU A 391 -8.62 -31.40 -16.34
CA LEU A 391 -9.58 -30.91 -17.35
C LEU A 391 -8.96 -30.79 -18.76
N GLY A 392 -7.67 -31.07 -18.92
CA GLY A 392 -6.98 -30.99 -20.21
C GLY A 392 -6.70 -29.56 -20.69
N MET A 393 -6.75 -28.57 -19.78
CA MET A 393 -6.40 -27.18 -20.12
C MET A 393 -4.91 -27.04 -20.51
N PRO A 394 -4.54 -25.99 -21.26
CA PRO A 394 -3.15 -25.75 -21.62
C PRO A 394 -2.23 -25.76 -20.40
N ARG A 395 -1.10 -26.48 -20.48
CA ARG A 395 -0.12 -26.59 -19.37
C ARG A 395 0.36 -25.25 -18.84
N LYS A 396 0.48 -24.24 -19.72
CA LYS A 396 0.84 -22.87 -19.33
C LYS A 396 -0.14 -22.29 -18.31
N LEU A 397 -1.44 -22.54 -18.51
CA LEU A 397 -2.49 -22.10 -17.59
C LEU A 397 -2.40 -22.81 -16.24
N ALA A 398 -2.10 -24.12 -16.23
CA ALA A 398 -1.90 -24.87 -14.99
C ALA A 398 -0.70 -24.33 -14.20
N TRP A 399 0.42 -24.04 -14.86
CA TRP A 399 1.60 -23.47 -14.19
C TRP A 399 1.39 -22.03 -13.72
N GLU A 400 0.70 -21.22 -14.52
CA GLU A 400 0.32 -19.87 -14.13
C GLU A 400 -0.59 -19.89 -12.90
N SER A 401 -1.59 -20.80 -12.87
CA SER A 401 -2.47 -20.97 -11.72
C SER A 401 -1.75 -21.46 -10.46
N ALA A 402 -0.69 -22.27 -10.63
CA ALA A 402 0.18 -22.69 -9.53
C ALA A 402 1.09 -21.54 -9.01
N GLY A 403 1.11 -20.38 -9.69
CA GLY A 403 1.97 -19.25 -9.38
C GLY A 403 3.43 -19.46 -9.78
N VAL A 404 3.70 -20.40 -10.69
CA VAL A 404 5.05 -20.68 -11.20
C VAL A 404 5.29 -19.81 -12.43
N ASP A 405 6.46 -19.15 -12.48
CA ASP A 405 6.90 -18.45 -13.69
C ASP A 405 7.14 -19.45 -14.82
N VAL A 406 6.26 -19.43 -15.81
CA VAL A 406 6.26 -20.35 -16.96
C VAL A 406 7.59 -20.29 -17.71
N GLN A 407 8.17 -19.09 -17.88
CA GLN A 407 9.42 -18.95 -18.63
C GLN A 407 10.58 -19.61 -17.90
N ARG A 408 10.64 -19.42 -16.58
CA ARG A 408 11.65 -20.06 -15.72
C ARG A 408 11.47 -21.57 -15.64
N ALA A 409 10.23 -22.04 -15.58
CA ALA A 409 9.94 -23.48 -15.56
C ALA A 409 10.28 -24.15 -16.90
N GLU A 410 10.00 -23.50 -18.03
CA GLU A 410 10.38 -23.99 -19.35
C GLU A 410 11.91 -24.01 -19.52
N SER A 411 12.62 -22.95 -19.12
CA SER A 411 14.08 -22.90 -19.20
C SER A 411 14.76 -23.95 -18.32
N MET A 412 14.30 -24.13 -17.07
CA MET A 412 14.80 -25.17 -16.18
C MET A 412 14.53 -26.57 -16.73
N ARG A 413 13.40 -26.78 -17.40
CA ARG A 413 13.09 -28.06 -18.04
C ARG A 413 13.96 -28.32 -19.25
N GLU A 414 14.26 -27.30 -20.05
CA GLU A 414 15.21 -27.40 -21.16
C GLU A 414 16.63 -27.69 -20.64
N GLU A 415 17.04 -27.05 -19.55
CA GLU A 415 18.31 -27.33 -18.86
C GLU A 415 18.34 -28.75 -18.29
N GLU A 416 17.27 -29.23 -17.65
CA GLU A 416 17.14 -30.61 -17.16
C GLU A 416 17.11 -31.63 -18.31
N ALA A 417 16.42 -31.33 -19.41
CA ALA A 417 16.39 -32.19 -20.60
C ALA A 417 17.77 -32.28 -21.26
N ASN A 418 18.54 -31.18 -21.25
CA ASN A 418 19.91 -31.15 -21.74
C ASN A 418 20.90 -31.77 -20.73
N SER A 419 20.57 -31.76 -19.43
CA SER A 419 21.37 -32.37 -18.35
C SER A 419 21.11 -33.87 -18.20
N ARG A 420 19.98 -34.38 -18.68
CA ARG A 420 19.67 -35.82 -18.70
C ARG A 420 20.34 -36.47 -19.91
N ASP A 421 21.46 -37.11 -19.62
CA ASP A 421 22.20 -38.17 -20.33
C ASP A 421 21.97 -38.34 -21.87
N PRO A 422 23.01 -38.15 -22.71
CA PRO A 422 22.98 -38.39 -24.17
C PRO A 422 22.70 -39.84 -24.60
N TYR A 423 22.66 -40.81 -23.69
CA TYR A 423 22.37 -42.22 -24.01
C TYR A 423 21.13 -42.73 -23.25
N PRO A 424 20.00 -42.95 -23.93
CA PRO A 424 18.88 -43.66 -23.33
C PRO A 424 19.23 -45.14 -23.23
N ASP A 425 19.44 -45.65 -22.01
CA ASP A 425 19.56 -47.09 -21.79
C ASP A 425 18.17 -47.75 -22.01
N PRO A 426 18.00 -48.65 -23.00
CA PRO A 426 16.69 -49.22 -23.33
C PRO A 426 16.12 -50.14 -22.23
N HIS A 427 16.87 -50.37 -21.15
CA HIS A 427 16.52 -51.27 -20.06
C HIS A 427 16.22 -50.59 -18.72
N LEU A 428 16.22 -49.25 -18.65
CA LEU A 428 15.68 -48.55 -17.50
C LEU A 428 14.16 -48.46 -17.62
N PRO A 429 13.39 -48.95 -16.62
CA PRO A 429 11.95 -48.74 -16.64
C PRO A 429 11.69 -47.25 -16.71
N GLN A 430 10.90 -46.82 -17.70
CA GLN A 430 10.34 -45.47 -17.73
C GLN A 430 9.73 -45.22 -16.34
N SER A 431 10.35 -44.34 -15.56
CA SER A 431 9.77 -43.86 -14.31
C SER A 431 8.37 -43.37 -14.66
N GLY A 432 7.37 -44.11 -14.15
CA GLY A 432 5.98 -43.85 -14.42
C GLY A 432 5.68 -42.41 -14.08
N LYS A 433 4.87 -41.74 -14.91
CA LYS A 433 4.31 -40.44 -14.53
C LYS A 433 3.66 -40.62 -13.15
N PRO A 434 3.96 -39.77 -12.16
CA PRO A 434 3.32 -39.88 -10.86
C PRO A 434 1.81 -39.75 -11.05
N ASP A 435 1.06 -40.77 -10.63
CA ASP A 435 -0.39 -40.74 -10.63
C ASP A 435 -0.85 -39.92 -9.43
N VAL A 436 -1.54 -38.81 -9.72
CA VAL A 436 -2.10 -37.92 -8.71
C VAL A 436 -3.57 -38.29 -8.54
N SER A 437 -3.90 -38.87 -7.40
CA SER A 437 -5.30 -39.15 -7.03
C SER A 437 -5.80 -38.07 -6.06
N ILE A 438 -6.95 -37.47 -6.42
CA ILE A 438 -7.70 -36.58 -5.54
C ILE A 438 -8.80 -37.43 -4.92
N THR A 439 -8.75 -37.68 -3.62
CA THR A 439 -9.74 -38.53 -2.95
C THR A 439 -10.86 -37.66 -2.36
N PRO A 440 -12.11 -37.75 -2.87
CA PRO A 440 -13.22 -36.99 -2.31
C PRO A 440 -13.63 -37.57 -0.94
N GLY A 441 -13.74 -36.72 0.09
CA GLY A 441 -14.45 -37.07 1.33
C GLY A 441 -13.63 -37.40 2.59
N ASN A 442 -12.29 -37.34 2.58
CA ASN A 442 -11.47 -37.66 3.75
C ASN A 442 -10.62 -36.48 4.28
N GLN A 443 -11.26 -35.35 4.60
CA GLN A 443 -10.56 -34.08 4.78
C GLN A 443 -11.04 -33.24 5.96
N PRO A 444 -10.15 -32.42 6.57
CA PRO A 444 -10.58 -31.26 7.33
C PRO A 444 -11.40 -30.33 6.43
N LYS A 445 -12.44 -29.70 6.99
CA LYS A 445 -13.38 -28.84 6.25
C LYS A 445 -12.61 -27.74 5.49
N GLY A 446 -12.69 -27.72 4.16
CA GLY A 446 -12.13 -26.65 3.31
C GLY A 446 -10.90 -26.99 2.45
N GLU A 447 -10.35 -28.21 2.49
CA GLU A 447 -9.18 -28.59 1.69
C GLU A 447 -9.50 -29.61 0.57
N SER A 448 -8.51 -29.93 -0.29
CA SER A 448 -8.48 -31.13 -1.14
C SER A 448 -7.34 -32.11 -0.72
N ALA A 449 -7.64 -33.39 -0.48
CA ALA A 449 -6.72 -34.42 -0.03
C ALA A 449 -6.09 -35.01 -1.28
N THR A 450 -4.99 -34.38 -1.67
CA THR A 450 -4.20 -34.78 -2.81
C THR A 450 -3.07 -35.68 -2.30
N SER A 451 -3.07 -36.94 -2.69
CA SER A 451 -1.95 -37.86 -2.44
C SER A 451 -1.12 -38.02 -3.71
N ILE A 452 0.18 -37.79 -3.60
CA ILE A 452 1.14 -38.06 -4.68
C ILE A 452 1.84 -39.37 -4.33
N THR A 453 1.52 -40.42 -5.07
CA THR A 453 2.24 -41.69 -4.99
C THR A 453 3.41 -41.65 -5.95
N ASN A 454 4.63 -41.64 -5.42
CA ASN A 454 5.83 -41.90 -6.20
C ASN A 454 5.87 -43.42 -6.41
N GLY A 455 5.57 -43.86 -7.63
CA GLY A 455 5.55 -45.28 -8.00
C GLY A 455 6.85 -46.01 -7.68
#